data_AF-A0A160TFB4-F1
#
_entry.id   AF-A0A160TFB4-F1
#
_cell.length_a   1.000
_cell.length_b   1.000
_cell.length_c   1.000
_cell.angle_alpha   90.00
_cell.angle_beta   90.00
_cell.angle_gamma   90.00
#
_symmetry.space_group_name_H-M   'P 1'
#
loop_
_entity.id
_entity.type
_entity.pdbx_description
1 polymer ?
#
loop_
_entity_poly.entity_id
_entity_poly.type
_entity_poly.pdbx_seq_one_letter_code
_entity_poly.pdbx_strand_id
1 'polypeptide(L)'
;MKSLVTFSALLALSAPTLAATDTRMVCQHEGSVRLIEVIYSGDYDVPCDVRYTKDNGVQVLWSAAFEVGYCEAQAAAFVEKQRAWGWSCDAEAIDDAETPAVEEAQVSNTDNSLMADLPESN
;
A
#
# COMPACT_ATOMS: atom_id res chain seq x y z
N MET A 1 47.24 -9.05 -45.07
CA MET A 1 46.17 -8.03 -45.15
C MET A 1 44.94 -8.58 -44.45
N LYS A 2 44.21 -7.71 -43.75
CA LYS A 2 43.27 -7.97 -42.66
C LYS A 2 42.07 -8.86 -43.02
N SER A 3 41.59 -9.63 -42.05
CA SER A 3 40.18 -9.54 -41.61
C SER A 3 40.01 -10.20 -40.23
N LEU A 4 39.80 -9.39 -39.19
CA LEU A 4 39.30 -9.82 -37.89
C LEU A 4 37.81 -9.49 -37.92
N VAL A 5 36.97 -10.51 -38.02
CA VAL A 5 35.50 -10.37 -38.03
C VAL A 5 35.05 -10.32 -36.58
N THR A 6 34.78 -9.13 -36.07
CA THR A 6 34.21 -8.91 -34.74
C THR A 6 32.69 -9.10 -34.79
N PHE A 7 32.21 -10.25 -34.32
CA PHE A 7 30.78 -10.46 -34.04
C PHE A 7 30.37 -9.61 -32.83
N SER A 8 29.82 -8.42 -33.08
CA SER A 8 29.16 -7.61 -32.05
C SER A 8 27.74 -8.14 -31.85
N ALA A 9 27.52 -8.92 -30.79
CA ALA A 9 26.20 -9.30 -30.35
C ALA A 9 25.56 -8.14 -29.58
N LEU A 10 24.63 -7.41 -30.21
CA LEU A 10 23.76 -6.46 -29.51
C LEU A 10 22.73 -7.24 -28.69
N LEU A 11 22.90 -7.30 -27.37
CA LEU A 11 21.83 -7.69 -26.45
C LEU A 11 20.83 -6.52 -26.35
N ALA A 12 19.62 -6.71 -26.85
CA ALA A 12 18.50 -5.81 -26.61
C ALA A 12 17.99 -6.02 -25.18
N LEU A 13 18.29 -5.09 -24.27
CA LEU A 13 17.63 -5.03 -22.96
C LEU A 13 16.21 -4.51 -23.18
N SER A 14 15.22 -5.40 -23.08
CA SER A 14 13.82 -4.99 -22.91
C SER A 14 13.64 -4.56 -21.46
N ALA A 15 13.39 -3.27 -21.23
CA ALA A 15 13.03 -2.77 -19.92
C ALA A 15 11.56 -3.14 -19.63
N PRO A 16 11.25 -3.78 -18.49
CA PRO A 16 9.86 -3.95 -18.08
C PRO A 16 9.27 -2.58 -17.72
N THR A 17 8.19 -2.20 -18.42
CA THR A 17 7.38 -1.03 -18.06
C THR A 17 6.49 -1.42 -16.88
N LEU A 18 6.95 -1.14 -15.65
CA LEU A 18 6.11 -1.25 -14.46
C LEU A 18 5.21 0.00 -14.40
N ALA A 19 3.91 -0.19 -14.65
CA ALA A 19 2.90 0.82 -14.37
C ALA A 19 2.69 0.84 -12.85
N ALA A 20 3.24 1.85 -12.17
CA ALA A 20 3.04 2.08 -10.75
C ALA A 20 1.95 3.15 -10.58
N THR A 21 0.71 2.69 -10.43
CA THR A 21 -0.44 3.50 -9.99
C THR A 21 -0.96 2.82 -8.73
N ASP A 22 -0.93 3.53 -7.60
CA ASP A 22 -1.28 3.08 -6.25
C ASP A 22 -0.75 1.67 -5.89
N THR A 23 0.45 1.64 -5.32
CA THR A 23 1.31 0.45 -5.36
C THR A 23 1.27 -0.30 -4.03
N ARG A 24 0.25 -1.14 -3.85
CA ARG A 24 0.28 -2.22 -2.85
C ARG A 24 0.68 -3.54 -3.50
N MET A 25 1.75 -4.11 -3.00
CA MET A 25 2.30 -5.37 -3.47
C MET A 25 2.23 -6.42 -2.37
N VAL A 26 1.57 -7.54 -2.66
CA VAL A 26 1.47 -8.69 -1.77
C VAL A 26 2.49 -9.72 -2.20
N CYS A 27 3.46 -9.98 -1.32
CA CYS A 27 4.52 -10.96 -1.54
C CYS A 27 4.30 -12.20 -0.66
N GLN A 28 4.32 -13.39 -1.24
CA GLN A 28 4.09 -14.67 -0.56
C GLN A 28 5.27 -15.63 -0.72
N HIS A 29 5.60 -16.36 0.36
CA HIS A 29 6.61 -17.42 0.37
C HIS A 29 6.36 -18.40 1.52
N GLU A 30 6.20 -19.69 1.23
CA GLU A 30 6.04 -20.78 2.23
C GLU A 30 5.03 -20.46 3.35
N GLY A 31 3.88 -19.87 2.99
CA GLY A 31 2.82 -19.50 3.95
C GLY A 31 3.04 -18.18 4.70
N SER A 32 4.15 -17.49 4.46
CA SER A 32 4.39 -16.13 4.96
C SER A 32 3.91 -15.09 3.95
N VAL A 33 3.40 -13.96 4.45
CA VAL A 33 2.94 -12.82 3.66
C VAL A 33 3.72 -11.57 4.03
N ARG A 34 4.03 -10.76 3.03
CA ARG A 34 4.67 -9.46 3.18
C ARG A 34 3.94 -8.43 2.32
N LEU A 35 3.83 -7.21 2.82
CA LEU A 35 3.19 -6.10 2.12
C LEU A 35 4.23 -5.01 1.87
N ILE A 36 4.30 -4.50 0.65
CA ILE A 36 5.08 -3.33 0.29
C ILE A 36 4.09 -2.31 -0.25
N GLU A 37 4.03 -1.14 0.38
CA GLU A 37 3.05 -0.09 0.09
C GLU A 37 3.76 1.25 -0.06
N VAL A 38 3.36 2.03 -1.07
CA VAL A 38 3.68 3.46 -1.14
C VAL A 38 2.53 4.22 -0.50
N ILE A 39 2.82 5.03 0.51
CA ILE A 39 1.83 5.82 1.25
C ILE A 39 2.12 7.30 1.04
N TYR A 40 1.12 8.06 0.58
CA TYR A 40 1.18 9.52 0.51
C TYR A 40 0.45 10.14 1.71
N SER A 41 0.99 11.22 2.27
CA SER A 41 0.42 11.89 3.45
C SER A 41 -0.26 13.24 3.14
N GLY A 42 -0.59 13.48 1.86
CA GLY A 42 -1.38 14.63 1.40
C GLY A 42 -2.08 14.34 0.07
N ASP A 43 -2.73 15.36 -0.51
CA ASP A 43 -3.48 15.25 -1.78
C ASP A 43 -2.57 15.22 -3.04
N TYR A 44 -1.26 15.08 -2.86
CA TYR A 44 -0.25 15.14 -3.91
C TYR A 44 0.69 13.93 -3.79
N ASP A 45 1.46 13.66 -4.85
CA ASP A 45 2.43 12.56 -4.93
C ASP A 45 3.65 12.71 -4.00
N VAL A 46 3.65 13.71 -3.11
CA VAL A 46 4.62 13.93 -2.03
C VAL A 46 3.96 14.70 -0.87
N PRO A 47 4.43 14.54 0.37
CA PRO A 47 5.46 13.60 0.83
C PRO A 47 4.97 12.14 0.81
N CYS A 48 5.91 11.21 0.56
CA CYS A 48 5.64 9.78 0.44
C CYS A 48 6.52 8.94 1.36
N ASP A 49 6.01 7.77 1.76
CA ASP A 49 6.72 6.72 2.49
C ASP A 49 6.58 5.37 1.77
N VAL A 50 7.62 4.54 1.82
CA VAL A 50 7.53 3.12 1.47
C VAL A 50 7.43 2.30 2.75
N ARG A 51 6.26 1.74 2.99
CA ARG A 51 5.95 0.92 4.15
C ARG A 51 6.10 -0.56 3.81
N TYR A 52 6.75 -1.28 4.72
CA TYR A 52 6.96 -2.70 4.63
C TYR A 52 6.40 -3.41 5.85
N THR A 53 5.44 -4.29 5.63
CA THR A 53 4.84 -5.11 6.67
C THR A 53 5.27 -6.56 6.50
N LYS A 54 5.76 -7.18 7.57
CA LYS A 54 6.09 -8.61 7.62
C LYS A 54 5.88 -9.13 9.03
N ASP A 55 5.57 -10.42 9.15
CA ASP A 55 5.35 -11.09 10.42
C ASP A 55 4.35 -10.29 11.29
N ASN A 56 4.84 -9.64 12.35
CA ASN A 56 4.03 -8.87 13.30
C ASN A 56 4.42 -7.38 13.34
N GLY A 57 5.16 -6.90 12.33
CA GLY A 57 5.80 -5.59 12.37
C GLY A 57 5.64 -4.79 11.09
N VAL A 58 5.68 -3.48 11.25
CA VAL A 58 5.61 -2.48 10.18
C VAL A 58 6.86 -1.62 10.26
N GLN A 59 7.49 -1.38 9.11
CA GLN A 59 8.68 -0.53 9.00
C GLN A 59 8.51 0.45 7.84
N VAL A 60 8.88 1.71 8.05
CA VAL A 60 9.11 2.66 6.96
C VAL A 60 10.55 2.46 6.48
N LEU A 61 10.72 2.05 5.22
CA LEU A 61 12.03 1.80 4.63
C LEU A 61 12.62 3.04 3.96
N TRP A 62 11.75 3.84 3.35
CA TRP A 62 12.11 5.05 2.62
C TRP A 62 11.05 6.12 2.82
N SER A 63 11.48 7.38 2.77
CA SER A 63 10.62 8.56 2.85
C SER A 63 11.16 9.62 1.91
N ALA A 64 10.29 10.36 1.24
CA ALA A 64 10.66 11.54 0.49
C ALA A 64 9.69 12.68 0.78
N ALA A 65 10.26 13.86 1.06
CA ALA A 65 9.45 15.04 1.37
C ALA A 65 8.96 15.77 0.11
N PHE A 66 9.77 15.77 -0.96
CA PHE A 66 9.57 16.65 -2.12
C PHE A 66 9.97 16.01 -3.47
N GLU A 67 10.33 14.73 -3.49
CA GLU A 67 10.79 14.03 -4.70
C GLU A 67 9.71 13.09 -5.23
N VAL A 68 8.93 13.60 -6.19
CA VAL A 68 7.88 12.82 -6.89
C VAL A 68 8.51 11.62 -7.59
N GLY A 69 7.90 10.44 -7.44
CA GLY A 69 8.38 9.19 -8.06
C GLY A 69 9.45 8.44 -7.28
N TYR A 70 10.01 9.03 -6.21
CA TYR A 70 11.07 8.39 -5.43
C TYR A 70 10.58 7.11 -4.74
N CYS A 71 9.43 7.16 -4.06
CA CYS A 71 8.94 6.03 -3.28
C CYS A 71 8.51 4.87 -4.19
N GLU A 72 7.91 5.16 -5.33
CA GLU A 72 7.46 4.19 -6.34
C GLU A 72 8.65 3.46 -6.96
N ALA A 73 9.71 4.20 -7.30
CA ALA A 73 10.96 3.60 -7.78
C ALA A 73 11.58 2.67 -6.73
N GLN A 74 11.59 3.08 -5.46
CA GLN A 74 12.13 2.27 -4.36
C GLN A 74 11.27 1.03 -4.08
N ALA A 75 9.94 1.17 -4.08
CA ALA A 75 9.02 0.07 -3.91
C ALA A 75 9.19 -0.97 -5.04
N ALA A 76 9.22 -0.53 -6.30
CA ALA A 76 9.44 -1.42 -7.44
C ALA A 76 10.79 -2.15 -7.35
N ALA A 77 11.87 -1.43 -7.04
CA ALA A 77 13.19 -2.03 -6.85
C ALA A 77 13.21 -3.03 -5.68
N PHE A 78 12.44 -2.79 -4.62
CA PHE A 78 12.35 -3.69 -3.48
C PHE A 78 11.52 -4.94 -3.77
N VAL A 79 10.45 -4.83 -4.54
CA VAL A 79 9.68 -5.98 -5.06
C VAL A 79 10.59 -6.93 -5.85
N GLU A 80 11.43 -6.39 -6.73
CA GLU A 80 12.38 -7.22 -7.49
C GLU A 80 13.38 -7.94 -6.58
N LYS A 81 13.82 -7.32 -5.49
CA LYS A 81 14.66 -7.99 -4.47
C LYS A 81 13.92 -9.13 -3.78
N GLN A 82 12.64 -8.93 -3.44
CA GLN A 82 11.82 -9.99 -2.84
C GLN A 82 11.69 -11.18 -3.79
N ARG A 83 11.42 -10.91 -5.08
CA ARG A 83 11.39 -11.93 -6.14
C ARG A 83 12.71 -12.67 -6.26
N ALA A 84 13.83 -11.95 -6.24
CA ALA A 84 15.17 -12.55 -6.23
C ALA A 84 15.45 -13.40 -4.98
N TRP A 85 14.76 -13.15 -3.87
CA TRP A 85 14.80 -13.97 -2.64
C TRP A 85 13.75 -15.08 -2.61
N GLY A 86 13.07 -15.35 -3.73
CA GLY A 86 12.11 -16.46 -3.87
C GLY A 86 10.65 -16.09 -3.60
N TRP A 87 10.33 -14.84 -3.32
CA TRP A 87 8.94 -14.42 -3.04
C TRP A 87 8.15 -14.23 -4.33
N SER A 88 6.92 -14.74 -4.38
CA SER A 88 5.97 -14.37 -5.44
C SER A 88 5.29 -13.07 -5.04
N CYS A 89 5.38 -12.02 -5.86
CA CYS A 89 4.80 -10.72 -5.55
C CYS A 89 3.83 -10.29 -6.63
N ASP A 90 2.60 -9.98 -6.24
CA ASP A 90 1.51 -9.60 -7.11
C ASP A 90 0.93 -8.25 -6.68
N ALA A 91 0.54 -7.43 -7.65
CA ALA A 91 -0.13 -6.17 -7.39
C ALA A 91 -1.56 -6.47 -6.93
N GLU A 92 -1.96 -5.86 -5.83
CA GLU A 92 -3.33 -5.91 -5.34
C GLU A 92 -4.00 -4.61 -5.77
N ALA A 93 -5.10 -4.72 -6.53
CA ALA A 93 -5.91 -3.55 -6.82
C ALA A 93 -6.51 -3.08 -5.49
N ILE A 94 -6.13 -1.89 -5.03
CA ILE A 94 -6.84 -1.21 -3.96
C ILE A 94 -8.13 -0.71 -4.61
N ASP A 95 -9.17 -1.53 -4.58
CA ASP A 95 -10.51 -1.04 -4.83
C ASP A 95 -10.86 -0.13 -3.65
N ASP A 96 -10.81 1.19 -3.84
CA ASP A 96 -11.28 2.23 -2.89
C ASP A 96 -12.80 2.16 -2.60
N ALA A 97 -13.42 0.99 -2.77
CA ALA A 97 -14.84 0.75 -2.62
C ALA A 97 -15.15 -0.10 -1.38
N GLU A 98 -14.63 0.28 -0.22
CA GLU A 98 -15.31 -0.06 1.04
C GLU A 98 -15.34 1.18 1.94
N THR A 99 -16.26 2.09 1.62
CA THR A 99 -16.91 2.89 2.65
C THR A 99 -17.75 1.89 3.46
N PRO A 100 -17.42 1.54 4.72
CA PRO A 100 -18.41 0.94 5.58
C PRO A 100 -19.47 2.02 5.78
N ALA A 101 -20.56 1.89 5.01
CA ALA A 101 -21.83 2.48 5.36
C ALA A 101 -22.21 1.89 6.73
N VAL A 102 -21.75 2.54 7.80
CA VAL A 102 -22.43 2.43 9.08
C VAL A 102 -23.73 3.22 8.93
N GLU A 103 -24.71 2.48 8.45
CA GLU A 103 -26.14 2.72 8.52
C GLU A 103 -26.50 3.63 9.70
N GLU A 104 -27.02 4.82 9.39
CA GLU A 104 -27.66 5.71 10.35
C GLU A 104 -28.88 4.98 10.93
N ALA A 105 -28.69 4.29 12.05
CA ALA A 105 -29.78 3.74 12.85
C ALA A 105 -30.49 4.89 13.59
N GLN A 106 -31.54 5.36 12.94
CA GLN A 106 -32.60 6.23 13.42
C GLN A 106 -33.22 5.61 14.68
N VAL A 107 -32.92 6.19 15.86
CA VAL A 107 -33.69 5.92 17.08
C VAL A 107 -34.81 6.95 17.18
N SER A 108 -35.98 6.48 16.80
CA SER A 108 -37.28 7.11 16.95
C SER A 108 -37.53 7.55 18.40
N ASN A 109 -37.79 8.84 18.59
CA ASN A 109 -38.54 9.32 19.76
C ASN A 109 -39.96 8.75 19.69
N THR A 110 -40.40 8.00 20.71
CA THR A 110 -41.81 7.88 21.14
C THR A 110 -41.88 7.24 22.54
N ASP A 111 -42.35 8.06 23.50
CA ASP A 111 -43.21 7.74 24.66
C ASP A 111 -42.80 6.65 25.69
N ASN A 112 -42.68 6.99 26.97
CA ASN A 112 -43.80 7.31 27.85
C ASN A 112 -43.37 7.23 29.34
N SER A 113 -43.84 8.23 30.07
CA SER A 113 -44.04 8.35 31.52
C SER A 113 -44.26 7.05 32.32
N LEU A 114 -43.54 6.89 33.44
CA LEU A 114 -44.11 6.33 34.69
C LEU A 114 -43.26 6.67 35.94
N MET A 115 -43.80 7.58 36.76
CA MET A 115 -43.87 7.60 38.23
C MET A 115 -42.62 7.32 39.10
N ALA A 116 -42.25 8.30 39.94
CA ALA A 116 -42.27 8.13 41.42
C ALA A 116 -42.04 9.48 42.15
N ASP A 117 -42.94 9.72 43.09
CA ASP A 117 -43.08 10.79 44.09
C ASP A 117 -41.82 11.16 44.92
N LEU A 118 -41.66 12.49 45.16
CA LEU A 118 -41.56 13.27 46.43
C LEU A 118 -41.04 12.58 47.74
N PRO A 119 -40.37 13.33 48.67
CA PRO A 119 -41.01 14.44 49.39
C PRO A 119 -40.16 15.69 49.74
N GLU A 120 -40.93 16.71 50.19
CA GLU A 120 -40.63 18.09 50.58
C GLU A 120 -39.80 18.29 51.88
N SER A 121 -39.57 19.58 52.20
CA SER A 121 -39.09 20.24 53.44
C SER A 121 -37.62 20.68 53.41
N ASN A 122 -37.21 21.89 53.81
CA ASN A 122 -37.82 23.01 54.57
C ASN A 122 -37.14 24.32 54.16
#